data_AF-A0A836ELQ8-F1
#
_entry.id   AF-A0A836ELQ8-F1
#
_cell.length_a   1.000
_cell.length_b   1.000
_cell.length_c   1.000
_cell.angle_alpha   90.00
_cell.angle_beta   90.00
_cell.angle_gamma   90.00
#
_symmetry.space_group_name_H-M   'P 1'
#
loop_
_entity.id
_entity.type
_entity.pdbx_description
1 polymer ?
#
loop_
_entity_poly.entity_id
_entity_poly.type
_entity_poly.pdbx_seq_one_letter_code
_entity_poly.pdbx_strand_id
1 'polypeptide(L)'
;MSIQSPAKCEIRSVIRYLVWKGKTPVEVYNEVKTAYDDKGMNRTSVFKWCREFKNGRTSVHDDQRSGRPSILTDDIVEKIENALRDDRRLTVDELSAMFPQISRSLLHETITETLGYRKLSARWVPKQLTDQHKLNQVEAGQEFLRRYKLHGDEFLRSIVTGDETWVEKSFQLTRR
;
A
#
# COMPACT_ATOMS: atom_id res chain seq x y z
N MET A 1 13.69 42.53 19.30
CA MET A 1 12.77 41.41 18.97
C MET A 1 13.56 40.11 19.08
N SER A 2 13.27 39.26 20.05
CA SER A 2 13.88 37.93 20.17
C SER A 2 12.91 36.92 19.56
N ILE A 3 13.34 36.20 18.53
CA ILE A 3 12.56 35.10 17.96
C ILE A 3 12.44 34.03 19.05
N GLN A 4 11.21 33.74 19.47
CA GLN A 4 10.95 32.69 20.45
C GLN A 4 11.07 31.33 19.76
N SER A 5 12.22 30.68 19.90
CA SER A 5 12.51 29.32 19.44
C SER A 5 12.49 29.11 17.91
N PRO A 6 13.54 29.54 17.19
CA PRO A 6 13.65 29.33 15.75
C PRO A 6 13.69 27.83 15.39
N ALA A 7 12.99 27.43 14.33
CA ALA A 7 13.08 26.09 13.79
C ALA A 7 14.47 25.86 13.16
N LYS A 8 14.96 24.62 13.17
CA LYS A 8 16.28 24.30 12.61
C LYS A 8 16.40 24.64 11.12
N CYS A 9 15.32 24.48 10.35
CA CYS A 9 15.28 24.87 8.94
C CYS A 9 15.41 26.38 8.74
N GLU A 10 14.88 27.21 9.65
CA GLU A 10 14.98 28.67 9.56
C GLU A 10 16.43 29.12 9.73
N ILE A 11 17.12 28.61 10.76
CA ILE A 11 18.55 28.91 10.97
C ILE A 11 19.38 28.41 9.76
N ARG A 12 19.05 27.24 9.20
CA ARG A 12 19.72 26.71 7.99
C ARG A 12 19.49 27.59 6.76
N SER A 13 18.30 28.19 6.61
CA SER A 13 18.02 29.15 5.54
C SER A 13 18.89 30.39 5.66
N VAL A 14 19.08 30.91 6.88
CA VAL A 14 19.99 32.05 7.12
C VAL A 14 21.43 31.67 6.80
N ILE A 15 21.89 30.49 7.25
CA ILE A 15 23.24 29.98 6.92
C ILE A 15 23.41 29.89 5.40
N ARG A 16 22.42 29.34 4.67
CA ARG A 16 22.46 29.24 3.21
C ARG A 16 22.58 30.61 2.54
N TYR A 17 21.80 31.59 2.99
CA TYR A 17 21.87 32.96 2.49
C TYR A 17 23.26 33.59 2.72
N LEU A 18 23.83 33.43 3.92
CA LEU A 18 25.14 34.00 4.25
C LEU A 18 26.29 33.32 3.48
N VAL A 19 26.20 32.01 3.26
CA VAL A 19 27.14 31.29 2.39
C VAL A 19 27.04 31.79 0.95
N TRP A 20 25.82 32.03 0.44
CA TRP A 20 25.61 32.61 -0.89
C TRP A 20 26.18 34.04 -1.00
N LYS A 21 26.13 34.83 0.08
CA LYS A 21 26.79 36.14 0.19
C LYS A 21 28.33 36.07 0.25
N GLY A 22 28.92 34.88 0.25
CA GLY A 22 30.38 34.68 0.26
C GLY A 22 31.02 34.75 1.66
N LYS A 23 30.23 34.74 2.73
CA LYS A 23 30.75 34.78 4.11
C LYS A 23 31.53 33.51 4.46
N THR A 24 32.59 33.68 5.26
CA THR A 24 33.35 32.55 5.80
C THR A 24 32.55 31.84 6.91
N PRO A 25 32.78 30.54 7.18
CA PRO A 25 32.06 29.82 8.24
C PRO A 25 32.16 30.46 9.63
N VAL A 26 33.26 31.16 9.92
CA VAL A 26 33.46 31.90 11.18
C VAL A 26 32.52 33.10 11.26
N GLU A 27 32.42 33.89 10.20
CA GLU A 27 31.51 35.03 10.12
C GLU A 27 30.04 34.59 10.20
N VAL A 28 29.69 33.51 9.48
CA VAL A 28 28.35 32.91 9.54
C VAL A 28 28.00 32.50 10.97
N TYR A 29 28.91 31.85 11.69
CA TYR A 29 28.69 31.47 13.08
C TYR A 29 28.46 32.68 13.99
N ASN A 30 29.26 33.74 13.84
CA ASN A 30 29.12 34.96 14.64
C ASN A 30 27.79 35.68 14.36
N GLU A 31 27.34 35.72 13.10
CA GLU A 31 26.05 36.31 12.74
C GLU A 31 24.86 35.48 13.26
N VAL A 32 24.92 34.15 13.13
CA VAL A 32 23.92 33.24 13.71
C VAL A 32 23.89 33.37 15.23
N LYS A 33 25.05 33.44 15.89
CA LYS A 33 25.12 33.64 17.35
C LYS A 33 24.56 35.00 17.78
N THR A 34 24.86 36.06 17.04
CA THR A 34 24.31 37.40 17.32
C THR A 34 22.79 37.45 17.14
N ALA A 35 22.26 36.78 16.12
CA ALA A 35 20.82 36.81 15.81
C ALA A 35 19.97 35.90 16.71
N TYR A 36 20.50 34.73 17.11
CA TYR A 36 19.74 33.68 17.80
C TYR A 36 20.24 33.35 19.21
N ASP A 37 21.40 33.90 19.62
CA ASP A 37 22.03 33.69 20.92
C ASP A 37 22.14 32.19 21.26
N ASP A 38 21.80 31.79 22.50
CA ASP A 38 21.81 30.38 22.94
C ASP A 38 20.78 29.48 22.22
N LYS A 39 19.85 30.06 21.46
CA LYS A 39 18.84 29.31 20.68
C LYS A 39 19.35 28.95 19.27
N GLY A 40 20.55 29.42 18.91
CA GLY A 40 21.19 29.15 17.63
C GLY A 40 21.76 27.74 17.51
N MET A 41 22.23 27.41 16.30
CA MET A 41 22.98 26.16 16.11
C MET A 41 24.38 26.26 16.71
N ASN A 42 24.86 25.15 17.28
CA ASN A 42 26.24 25.07 17.74
C ASN A 42 27.24 25.24 16.58
N ARG A 43 28.46 25.65 16.91
CA ARG A 43 29.53 25.94 15.94
C ARG A 43 29.76 24.79 14.95
N THR A 44 29.80 23.55 15.42
CA THR A 44 30.01 22.36 14.59
C THR A 44 28.91 22.18 13.56
N SER A 45 27.64 22.39 13.96
CA SER A 45 26.49 22.28 13.06
C SER A 45 26.50 23.38 12.01
N VAL A 46 26.81 24.63 12.39
CA VAL A 46 26.95 25.74 11.45
C VAL A 46 28.02 25.44 10.40
N PHE A 47 29.19 24.97 10.84
CA PHE A 47 30.29 24.64 9.94
C PHE A 47 29.96 23.48 9.00
N LYS A 48 29.26 22.45 9.50
CA LYS A 48 28.73 21.36 8.67
C LYS A 48 27.81 21.91 7.57
N TRP A 49 26.80 22.71 7.94
CA TRP A 49 25.86 23.28 6.96
C TRP A 49 26.54 24.23 5.96
N CYS A 50 27.50 25.03 6.40
CA CYS A 50 28.32 25.84 5.49
C CYS A 50 29.05 24.98 4.45
N ARG A 51 29.62 23.83 4.86
CA ARG A 51 30.27 22.89 3.95
C ARG A 51 29.27 22.25 2.97
N GLU A 52 28.14 21.77 3.48
CA GLU A 52 27.08 21.16 2.63
C GLU A 52 26.57 22.14 1.57
N PHE A 53 26.30 23.40 1.94
CA PHE A 53 25.85 24.42 0.99
C PHE A 53 26.94 24.81 -0.02
N LYS A 54 28.21 24.88 0.39
CA LYS A 54 29.34 25.06 -0.54
C LYS A 54 29.49 23.89 -1.51
N ASN A 55 29.15 22.69 -1.08
CA ASN A 55 29.15 21.48 -1.90
C ASN A 55 27.90 21.34 -2.79
N GLY A 56 27.03 22.35 -2.85
CA GLY A 56 25.89 22.41 -3.77
C GLY A 56 24.57 21.87 -3.21
N ARG A 57 24.48 21.51 -1.92
CA ARG A 57 23.19 21.18 -1.30
C ARG A 57 22.25 22.39 -1.37
N THR A 58 20.98 22.18 -1.72
CA THR A 58 19.97 23.26 -1.77
C THR A 58 18.89 23.15 -0.70
N SER A 59 18.65 21.93 -0.19
CA SER A 59 17.66 21.66 0.86
C SER A 59 18.15 22.10 2.25
N VAL A 60 17.28 22.78 3.01
CA VAL A 60 17.47 23.17 4.41
C VAL A 60 16.87 22.16 5.40
N HIS A 61 16.19 21.13 4.89
CA HIS A 61 15.65 20.05 5.71
C HIS A 61 16.70 18.95 5.87
N ASP A 62 16.60 18.19 6.96
CA ASP A 62 17.39 16.98 7.11
C ASP A 62 16.97 15.98 6.04
N ASP A 63 17.93 15.22 5.50
CA ASP A 63 17.60 14.14 4.58
C ASP A 63 16.79 13.08 5.31
N GLN A 64 16.01 12.32 4.53
CA GLN A 64 15.30 11.18 5.06
C GLN A 64 16.30 10.26 5.74
N ARG A 65 16.15 10.08 7.05
CA ARG A 65 17.04 9.20 7.81
C ARG A 65 16.81 7.79 7.31
N SER A 66 17.89 7.10 6.93
CA SER A 66 17.87 5.65 6.85
C SER A 66 17.50 5.14 8.24
N GLY A 67 16.29 4.60 8.36
CA GLY A 67 15.81 3.97 9.59
C GLY A 67 16.58 2.67 9.88
N ARG A 68 16.06 1.89 10.82
CA ARG A 68 16.52 0.51 10.98
C ARG A 68 16.33 -0.23 9.65
N PRO A 69 17.33 -0.97 9.13
CA PRO A 69 17.14 -1.81 7.96
C PRO A 69 15.94 -2.73 8.20
N SER A 70 14.95 -2.64 7.33
CA SER A 70 13.83 -3.58 7.37
C SER A 70 14.35 -4.98 7.05
N ILE A 71 13.90 -5.98 7.80
CA ILE A 71 14.13 -7.39 7.43
C ILE A 71 13.43 -7.68 6.09
N LEU A 72 12.37 -6.93 5.80
CA LEU A 72 11.65 -6.97 4.54
C LEU A 72 12.49 -6.26 3.46
N THR A 73 13.15 -7.05 2.63
CA THR A 73 13.73 -6.58 1.36
C THR A 73 12.71 -6.77 0.24
N ASP A 74 12.87 -6.01 -0.86
CA ASP A 74 11.99 -6.12 -2.03
C ASP A 74 11.96 -7.56 -2.59
N ASP A 75 13.10 -8.26 -2.58
CA ASP A 75 13.21 -9.67 -2.98
C ASP A 75 12.31 -10.60 -2.13
N ILE A 76 12.20 -10.35 -0.82
CA ILE A 76 11.36 -11.19 0.03
C ILE A 76 9.87 -10.86 -0.17
N VAL A 77 9.54 -9.59 -0.37
CA VAL A 77 8.17 -9.17 -0.71
C VAL A 77 7.72 -9.83 -2.01
N GLU A 78 8.58 -9.84 -3.02
CA GLU A 78 8.31 -10.49 -4.31
C GLU A 78 8.09 -12.00 -4.15
N LYS A 79 8.90 -12.68 -3.31
CA LYS A 79 8.70 -14.10 -3.00
C LYS A 79 7.38 -14.39 -2.30
N ILE A 80 6.97 -13.54 -1.36
CA ILE A 80 5.67 -13.67 -0.69
C ILE A 80 4.53 -13.47 -1.70
N GLU A 81 4.65 -12.48 -2.58
CA GLU A 81 3.64 -12.22 -3.62
C GLU A 81 3.53 -13.39 -4.59
N ASN A 82 4.65 -13.94 -5.05
CA ASN A 82 4.65 -15.09 -5.96
C ASN A 82 3.98 -16.31 -5.32
N ALA A 83 4.29 -16.62 -4.05
CA ALA A 83 3.62 -17.71 -3.33
C ALA A 83 2.09 -17.52 -3.27
N LEU A 84 1.62 -16.29 -3.00
CA LEU A 84 0.19 -15.96 -2.98
C LEU A 84 -0.49 -16.01 -4.35
N ARG A 85 0.25 -15.70 -5.43
CA ARG A 85 -0.25 -15.80 -6.81
C ARG A 85 -0.41 -17.25 -7.24
N ASP A 86 0.53 -18.11 -6.84
CA ASP A 86 0.52 -19.54 -7.12
C ASP A 86 -0.60 -20.26 -6.37
N ASP A 87 -0.76 -19.99 -5.06
CA ASP A 87 -1.88 -20.47 -4.27
C ASP A 87 -2.54 -19.36 -3.45
N ARG A 88 -3.69 -18.89 -3.96
CA ARG A 88 -4.50 -17.85 -3.34
C ARG A 88 -5.21 -18.30 -2.05
N ARG A 89 -5.10 -19.58 -1.67
CA ARG A 89 -5.70 -20.14 -0.45
C ARG A 89 -4.73 -20.23 0.72
N LEU A 90 -3.45 -19.89 0.51
CA LEU A 90 -2.45 -19.91 1.56
C LEU A 90 -2.88 -19.09 2.78
N THR A 91 -2.71 -19.70 3.93
CA THR A 91 -2.90 -19.06 5.23
C THR A 91 -1.64 -18.31 5.65
N VAL A 92 -1.79 -17.34 6.54
CA VAL A 92 -0.66 -16.63 7.15
C VAL A 92 0.25 -17.59 7.92
N ASP A 93 -0.31 -18.68 8.47
CA ASP A 93 0.46 -19.67 9.22
C ASP A 93 1.33 -20.55 8.28
N GLU A 94 0.81 -20.94 7.12
CA GLU A 94 1.59 -21.61 6.07
C GLU A 94 2.70 -20.70 5.52
N LEU A 95 2.38 -19.43 5.26
CA LEU A 95 3.39 -18.46 4.85
C LEU A 95 4.47 -18.25 5.93
N SER A 96 4.08 -18.25 7.21
CA SER A 96 5.04 -18.16 8.31
C SER A 96 5.98 -19.37 8.39
N ALA A 97 5.51 -20.54 7.97
CA ALA A 97 6.36 -21.74 7.85
C ALA A 97 7.30 -21.66 6.64
N MET A 98 6.86 -21.05 5.53
CA MET A 98 7.69 -20.84 4.34
C MET A 98 8.75 -19.74 4.55
N PHE A 99 8.43 -18.71 5.33
CA PHE A 99 9.29 -17.55 5.60
C PHE A 99 9.57 -17.39 7.10
N PRO A 100 10.30 -18.32 7.74
CA PRO A 100 10.52 -18.33 9.20
C PRO A 100 11.32 -17.13 9.72
N GLN A 101 12.04 -16.42 8.84
CA GLN A 101 12.77 -15.20 9.15
C GLN A 101 11.86 -13.98 9.33
N ILE A 102 10.59 -14.07 8.94
CA ILE A 102 9.61 -12.99 9.05
C ILE A 102 8.62 -13.34 10.16
N SER A 103 8.34 -12.37 11.03
CA SER A 103 7.30 -12.54 12.03
C SER A 103 5.92 -12.61 11.38
N ARG A 104 5.02 -13.39 11.96
CA ARG A 104 3.63 -13.52 11.53
C ARG A 104 2.91 -12.17 11.35
N SER A 105 3.14 -11.23 12.27
CA SER A 105 2.55 -9.90 12.22
C SER A 105 3.05 -9.10 11.02
N LEU A 106 4.35 -9.17 10.74
CA LEU A 106 4.95 -8.48 9.61
C LEU A 106 4.54 -9.11 8.28
N LEU A 107 4.34 -10.43 8.21
CA LEU A 107 3.70 -11.10 7.07
C LEU A 107 2.30 -10.55 6.84
N HIS A 108 1.48 -10.47 7.88
CA HIS A 108 0.13 -9.93 7.76
C HIS A 108 0.13 -8.48 7.25
N GLU A 109 0.98 -7.62 7.80
CA GLU A 109 1.16 -6.23 7.33
C GLU A 109 1.62 -6.18 5.87
N THR A 110 2.59 -7.00 5.49
CA THR A 110 3.07 -7.07 4.09
C THR A 110 1.94 -7.44 3.13
N ILE A 111 1.13 -8.44 3.48
CA ILE A 111 0.04 -8.93 2.63
C ILE A 111 -1.06 -7.86 2.50
N THR A 112 -1.43 -7.19 3.59
CA THR A 112 -2.58 -6.29 3.64
C THR A 112 -2.23 -4.85 3.27
N GLU A 113 -1.14 -4.30 3.79
CA GLU A 113 -0.75 -2.90 3.61
C GLU A 113 0.19 -2.71 2.42
N THR A 114 1.21 -3.57 2.27
CA THR A 114 2.19 -3.42 1.18
C THR A 114 1.64 -3.94 -0.16
N LEU A 115 1.08 -5.16 -0.16
CA LEU A 115 0.56 -5.80 -1.37
C LEU A 115 -0.93 -5.52 -1.62
N GLY A 116 -1.67 -5.01 -0.62
CA GLY A 116 -3.08 -4.66 -0.78
C GLY A 116 -4.03 -5.86 -0.91
N TYR A 117 -3.60 -7.08 -0.56
CA TYR A 117 -4.45 -8.26 -0.61
C TYR A 117 -5.44 -8.27 0.55
N ARG A 118 -6.62 -8.84 0.28
CA ARG A 118 -7.68 -9.03 1.27
C ARG A 118 -8.18 -10.47 1.25
N LYS A 119 -8.50 -11.00 2.42
CA LYS A 119 -9.16 -12.30 2.53
C LYS A 119 -10.58 -12.21 1.97
N LEU A 120 -10.89 -13.08 1.01
CA LEU A 120 -12.23 -13.27 0.50
C LEU A 120 -12.70 -14.69 0.83
N SER A 121 -13.98 -14.84 1.17
CA SER A 121 -14.58 -16.15 1.35
C SER A 121 -14.89 -16.77 0.00
N ALA A 122 -14.59 -18.06 -0.16
CA ALA A 122 -14.96 -18.82 -1.35
C ALA A 122 -16.48 -18.79 -1.55
N ARG A 123 -16.91 -18.73 -2.81
CA ARG A 123 -18.33 -18.85 -3.17
C ARG A 123 -18.65 -20.32 -3.43
N TRP A 124 -19.80 -20.77 -2.94
CA TRP A 124 -20.32 -22.09 -3.28
C TRP A 124 -20.62 -22.15 -4.77
N VAL A 125 -20.10 -23.17 -5.43
CA VAL A 125 -20.38 -23.47 -6.83
C VAL A 125 -21.25 -24.73 -6.85
N PRO A 126 -22.48 -24.70 -7.40
CA PRO A 126 -23.43 -25.81 -7.30
C PRO A 126 -22.93 -27.14 -7.86
N LYS A 127 -22.06 -27.11 -8.87
CA LYS A 127 -21.58 -28.30 -9.57
C LYS A 127 -20.15 -28.12 -10.09
N GLN A 128 -19.36 -29.18 -10.02
CA GLN A 128 -18.10 -29.26 -10.75
C GLN A 128 -18.38 -29.56 -12.23
N LEU A 129 -18.05 -28.60 -13.11
CA LEU A 129 -18.26 -28.73 -14.54
C LEU A 129 -17.07 -29.42 -15.21
N THR A 130 -17.37 -30.38 -16.10
CA THR A 130 -16.39 -30.95 -17.02
C THR A 130 -16.14 -29.97 -18.15
N ASP A 131 -15.07 -30.17 -18.92
CA ASP A 131 -14.77 -29.28 -20.04
C ASP A 131 -15.85 -29.34 -21.13
N GLN A 132 -16.45 -30.50 -21.35
CA GLN A 132 -17.61 -30.62 -22.23
C GLN A 132 -18.81 -29.80 -21.74
N HIS A 133 -19.11 -29.81 -20.43
CA HIS A 133 -20.20 -28.99 -19.89
C HIS A 133 -19.92 -27.49 -20.11
N LYS A 134 -18.67 -27.05 -19.94
CA LYS A 134 -18.28 -25.65 -20.18
C LYS A 134 -18.44 -25.26 -21.64
N LEU A 135 -18.01 -26.14 -22.57
CA LEU A 135 -18.15 -25.90 -24.01
C LEU A 135 -19.62 -25.75 -24.38
N ASN A 136 -20.47 -26.70 -23.98
CA ASN A 136 -21.90 -26.67 -24.25
C ASN A 136 -22.56 -25.40 -23.69
N GLN A 137 -22.17 -24.96 -22.48
CA GLN A 137 -22.68 -23.73 -21.89
C GLN A 137 -22.27 -22.48 -22.68
N VAL A 138 -21.02 -22.40 -23.14
CA VAL A 138 -20.54 -21.28 -23.96
C VAL A 138 -21.25 -21.24 -25.30
N GLU A 139 -21.39 -22.38 -25.98
CA GLU A 139 -22.09 -22.48 -27.27
C GLU A 139 -23.56 -22.06 -27.15
N ALA A 140 -24.27 -22.59 -26.13
CA ALA A 140 -25.65 -22.20 -25.87
C ALA A 140 -25.76 -20.70 -25.59
N GLY A 141 -24.88 -20.15 -24.74
CA GLY A 141 -24.84 -18.72 -24.44
C GLY A 141 -24.57 -17.84 -25.66
N GLN A 142 -23.68 -18.26 -26.55
CA GLN A 142 -23.40 -17.57 -27.81
C GLN A 142 -24.60 -17.56 -28.75
N GLU A 143 -25.32 -18.68 -28.86
CA GLU A 143 -26.53 -18.76 -29.67
C GLU A 143 -27.65 -17.86 -29.10
N PHE A 144 -27.87 -17.87 -27.79
CA PHE A 144 -28.79 -16.94 -27.12
C PHE A 144 -28.41 -15.48 -27.38
N LEU A 145 -27.13 -15.14 -27.26
CA LEU A 145 -26.63 -13.79 -27.53
C LEU A 145 -26.83 -13.39 -28.99
N ARG A 146 -26.61 -14.30 -29.94
CA ARG A 146 -26.81 -14.05 -31.37
C ARG A 146 -28.27 -13.76 -31.68
N ARG A 147 -29.20 -14.55 -31.13
CA ARG A 147 -30.65 -14.33 -31.29
C ARG A 147 -31.10 -13.01 -30.70
N TYR A 148 -30.60 -12.68 -29.51
CA TYR A 148 -30.87 -11.38 -28.89
C TYR A 148 -30.35 -10.22 -29.75
N LYS A 149 -29.15 -10.32 -30.33
CA LYS A 149 -28.63 -9.29 -31.24
C LYS A 149 -29.47 -9.11 -32.50
N LEU A 150 -30.12 -10.16 -32.99
CA LEU A 150 -30.92 -10.13 -34.21
C LEU A 150 -32.35 -9.59 -33.97
N HIS A 151 -32.97 -9.99 -32.87
CA HIS A 151 -34.40 -9.75 -32.61
C HIS A 151 -34.65 -8.81 -31.41
N GLY A 152 -33.62 -8.42 -30.68
CA GLY A 152 -33.72 -7.55 -29.51
C GLY A 152 -34.69 -8.07 -28.46
N ASP A 153 -35.47 -7.16 -27.89
CA ASP A 153 -36.41 -7.46 -26.81
C ASP A 153 -37.60 -8.33 -27.25
N GLU A 154 -37.92 -8.38 -28.56
CA GLU A 154 -38.98 -9.25 -29.06
C GLU A 154 -38.67 -10.72 -28.78
N PHE A 155 -37.41 -11.11 -28.95
CA PHE A 155 -36.95 -12.45 -28.58
C PHE A 155 -37.12 -12.73 -27.08
N LEU A 156 -36.77 -11.78 -26.21
CA LEU A 156 -36.93 -11.96 -24.77
C LEU A 156 -38.41 -12.11 -24.37
N ARG A 157 -39.31 -11.36 -25.01
CA ARG A 157 -40.77 -11.45 -24.78
C ARG A 157 -41.35 -12.80 -25.21
N SER A 158 -40.67 -13.54 -26.09
CA SER A 158 -41.10 -14.86 -26.53
C SER A 158 -40.71 -15.99 -25.55
N ILE A 159 -39.83 -15.72 -24.58
CA ILE A 159 -39.32 -16.73 -23.65
C ILE A 159 -40.27 -16.86 -22.46
N VAL A 160 -40.70 -18.09 -22.19
CA VAL A 160 -41.39 -18.47 -20.95
C VAL A 160 -40.52 -19.47 -20.19
N THR A 161 -40.20 -19.19 -18.93
CA THR A 161 -39.40 -20.07 -18.07
C THR A 161 -40.21 -20.54 -16.85
N GLY A 162 -39.86 -21.70 -16.31
CA GLY A 162 -40.40 -22.24 -15.06
C GLY A 162 -39.36 -23.12 -14.38
N ASP A 163 -39.37 -23.14 -13.05
CA ASP A 163 -38.51 -23.99 -12.21
C ASP A 163 -39.27 -24.38 -10.93
N GLU A 164 -38.88 -25.49 -10.31
CA GLU A 164 -39.48 -26.00 -9.08
C GLU A 164 -38.54 -25.78 -7.91
N THR A 165 -39.04 -25.16 -6.82
CA THR A 165 -38.26 -24.94 -5.61
C THR A 165 -38.91 -25.65 -4.43
N TRP A 166 -38.12 -26.41 -3.68
CA TRP A 166 -38.58 -27.04 -2.44
C TRP A 166 -38.88 -25.99 -1.37
N VAL A 167 -40.06 -26.11 -0.74
CA VAL A 167 -40.46 -25.27 0.40
C VAL A 167 -40.60 -26.15 1.64
N GLU A 168 -39.81 -25.88 2.67
CA GLU A 168 -39.88 -26.61 3.93
C GLU A 168 -41.15 -26.23 4.71
N LYS A 169 -41.89 -27.24 5.18
CA LYS A 169 -43.04 -27.05 6.09
C LYS A 169 -42.60 -27.33 7.53
N SER A 170 -42.53 -26.30 8.36
CA SER A 170 -42.34 -26.44 9.80
C SER A 170 -43.68 -26.72 10.49
N PHE A 171 -43.84 -27.92 11.04
CA PHE A 171 -44.95 -28.24 11.94
C PHE A 171 -44.57 -27.84 13.36
N GLN A 172 -45.19 -26.79 13.91
CA GLN A 172 -45.10 -26.53 15.34
C GLN A 172 -45.95 -27.58 16.06
N LEU A 173 -45.29 -28.57 16.67
CA LEU A 173 -45.92 -29.47 17.61
C LEU A 173 -46.35 -28.65 18.83
N THR A 174 -47.62 -28.29 18.90
CA THR A 174 -48.24 -27.80 20.14
C THR A 174 -48.26 -28.97 21.12
N ARG A 175 -47.27 -29.04 22.01
CA ARG A 175 -47.32 -29.97 23.15
C ARG A 175 -48.50 -29.57 24.03
N ARG A 176 -49.53 -30.44 24.08
CA ARG A 176 -50.55 -30.42 25.12
C ARG A 176 -49.97 -30.94 26.44
#